data_AF-A0A8T7CT52-F1
#
_entry.id   AF-A0A8T7CT52-F1
#
_cell.length_a   1.000
_cell.length_b   1.000
_cell.length_c   1.000
_cell.angle_alpha   90.00
_cell.angle_beta   90.00
_cell.angle_gamma   90.00
#
_symmetry.space_group_name_H-M   'P 1'
#
loop_
_entity.id
_entity.type
_entity.pdbx_description
1 polymer ?
#
loop_
_entity_poly.entity_id
_entity_poly.type
_entity_poly.pdbx_seq_one_letter_code
_entity_poly.pdbx_strand_id
1 'polypeptide(L)'
;MPTFESIMTLIRDWFLILLTPTGAWQLGVVLLAALSGWLAHRRWQAQIDRRQGERKGLHRLAVRGTGRAAFPLTAFVVVIAGRGILSRLEIQTHLLDLLAPLLMSLALIRLVVYILRRAFAPSAALRAWEGVFSTLVWAVVALHLLGWLPDVLAALDGPSVTLGDARISILSTLELILAVAVFMILAGWVSRYIEHRASRSEYLSSSMKVGLSKISKVVLYTIAALIALNTVGIDLTALTVFGGALGVGLGFGFQRIASNFISGFILLFDRSIKPGDVITVGERFGWVVALHARYIVVRDRDGVETLIPNENLITTDVINW
;
A
#
# COMPACT_ATOMS: atom_id res chain seq x y z
N MET A 1 -35.96 -3.59 19.41
CA MET A 1 -35.06 -4.46 20.18
C MET A 1 -35.54 -5.90 20.07
N PRO A 2 -34.71 -6.88 19.65
CA PRO A 2 -35.10 -8.28 19.70
C PRO A 2 -35.22 -8.75 21.15
N THR A 3 -36.36 -9.32 21.53
CA THR A 3 -36.60 -9.85 22.88
C THR A 3 -35.89 -11.21 23.05
N PHE A 4 -35.62 -11.63 24.29
CA PHE A 4 -35.03 -12.95 24.58
C PHE A 4 -35.83 -14.11 23.93
N GLU A 5 -37.16 -13.98 23.87
CA GLU A 5 -38.04 -14.93 23.18
C GLU A 5 -37.83 -14.95 21.66
N SER A 6 -37.57 -13.80 21.03
CA SER A 6 -37.25 -13.74 19.60
C SER A 6 -35.95 -14.48 19.28
N ILE A 7 -34.96 -14.46 20.19
CA ILE A 7 -33.70 -15.20 20.02
C ILE A 7 -33.93 -16.71 20.18
N MET A 8 -34.71 -17.12 21.19
CA MET A 8 -34.99 -18.53 21.45
C MET A 8 -35.82 -19.18 20.33
N THR A 9 -36.79 -18.45 19.79
CA THR A 9 -37.58 -18.88 18.62
C THR A 9 -36.70 -18.97 17.38
N LEU A 10 -35.81 -17.99 17.15
CA LEU A 10 -34.81 -18.06 16.08
C LEU A 10 -33.98 -19.35 16.19
N ILE A 11 -33.37 -19.62 17.36
CA ILE A 11 -32.53 -20.80 17.57
C ILE A 11 -33.30 -22.11 17.29
N ARG A 12 -34.56 -22.17 17.73
CA ARG A 12 -35.43 -23.32 17.50
C ARG A 12 -35.75 -23.52 16.02
N ASP A 13 -36.09 -22.44 15.32
CA ASP A 13 -36.41 -22.47 13.89
C ASP A 13 -35.18 -22.84 13.07
N TRP A 14 -34.00 -22.34 13.44
CA TRP A 14 -32.72 -22.72 12.86
C TRP A 14 -32.41 -24.21 13.01
N PHE A 15 -32.67 -24.78 14.18
CA PHE A 15 -32.48 -26.20 14.43
C PHE A 15 -33.44 -27.07 13.59
N LEU A 16 -34.68 -26.62 13.44
CA LEU A 16 -35.68 -27.30 12.61
C LEU A 16 -35.36 -27.20 11.12
N ILE A 17 -34.85 -26.06 10.64
CA ILE A 17 -34.40 -25.87 9.25
C ILE A 17 -33.19 -26.76 8.93
N LEU A 18 -32.28 -27.00 9.88
CA LEU A 18 -31.13 -27.91 9.69
C LEU A 18 -31.54 -29.37 9.49
N LEU A 19 -32.70 -29.77 10.02
CA LEU A 19 -33.27 -31.11 9.88
C LEU A 19 -34.05 -31.31 8.57
N THR A 20 -34.22 -30.26 7.76
CA THR A 20 -34.89 -30.34 6.45
C THR A 20 -33.95 -30.85 5.35
N PRO A 21 -34.47 -31.41 4.23
CA PRO A 21 -33.66 -31.80 3.07
C PRO A 21 -32.83 -30.64 2.50
N THR A 22 -33.34 -29.40 2.59
CA THR A 22 -32.62 -28.18 2.22
C THR A 22 -31.47 -27.86 3.18
N GLY A 23 -31.62 -28.15 4.47
CA GLY A 23 -30.55 -28.04 5.46
C GLY A 23 -29.38 -28.99 5.20
N ALA A 24 -29.66 -30.21 4.72
CA ALA A 24 -28.63 -31.19 4.37
C ALA A 24 -27.69 -30.70 3.25
N TRP A 25 -28.23 -30.01 2.22
CA TRP A 25 -27.42 -29.39 1.17
C TRP A 25 -26.51 -28.28 1.70
N GLN A 26 -27.01 -27.45 2.62
CA GLN A 26 -26.21 -26.41 3.27
C GLN A 26 -25.08 -27.03 4.11
N LEU A 27 -25.37 -28.06 4.90
CA LEU A 27 -24.36 -28.80 5.67
C LEU A 27 -23.32 -29.47 4.76
N GLY A 28 -23.73 -29.99 3.60
CA GLY A 28 -22.83 -30.51 2.58
C GLY A 28 -21.83 -29.47 2.08
N VAL A 29 -22.29 -28.24 1.79
CA VAL A 29 -21.42 -27.12 1.40
C VAL A 29 -20.46 -26.74 2.53
N VAL A 30 -20.93 -26.71 3.78
CA VAL A 30 -20.07 -26.41 4.95
C VAL A 30 -18.99 -27.48 5.13
N LEU A 31 -19.33 -28.77 5.02
CA LEU A 31 -18.37 -29.87 5.09
C LEU A 31 -17.35 -29.81 3.94
N LEU A 32 -17.80 -29.52 2.72
CA LEU A 32 -16.93 -29.27 1.57
C LEU A 32 -15.97 -28.11 1.81
N ALA A 33 -16.45 -27.00 2.36
CA ALA A 33 -15.64 -25.84 2.70
C ALA A 33 -14.60 -26.15 3.80
N ALA A 34 -14.98 -26.92 4.82
CA ALA A 34 -14.06 -27.36 5.87
C ALA A 34 -12.99 -28.32 5.32
N LEU A 35 -13.38 -29.27 4.46
CA LEU A 35 -12.48 -30.23 3.85
C LEU A 35 -11.50 -29.56 2.86
N SER A 36 -12.00 -28.68 2.00
CA SER A 36 -11.18 -27.89 1.07
C SER A 36 -10.21 -26.99 1.84
N GLY A 37 -10.70 -26.34 2.89
CA GLY A 37 -9.92 -25.52 3.81
C GLY A 37 -8.78 -26.30 4.46
N TRP A 38 -9.09 -27.47 5.01
CA TRP A 38 -8.11 -28.34 5.65
C TRP A 38 -7.07 -28.85 4.66
N LEU A 39 -7.50 -29.26 3.46
CA LEU A 39 -6.60 -29.76 2.43
C LEU A 39 -5.67 -28.66 1.88
N ALA A 40 -6.20 -27.45 1.68
CA ALA A 40 -5.40 -26.29 1.30
C ALA A 40 -4.38 -25.94 2.38
N HIS A 41 -4.78 -25.93 3.64
CA HIS A 41 -3.87 -25.72 4.78
C HIS A 41 -2.75 -26.76 4.81
N ARG A 42 -3.09 -28.04 4.65
CA ARG A 42 -2.13 -29.16 4.62
C ARG A 42 -1.14 -29.06 3.46
N ARG A 43 -1.62 -28.73 2.25
CA ARG A 43 -0.76 -28.54 1.07
C ARG A 43 0.18 -27.35 1.24
N TRP A 44 -0.33 -26.24 1.77
CA TRP A 44 0.46 -25.05 2.04
C TRP A 44 1.57 -25.30 3.06
N GLN A 45 1.26 -26.01 4.15
CA GLN A 45 2.28 -26.44 5.13
C GLN A 45 3.33 -27.35 4.49
N ALA A 46 2.91 -28.36 3.72
CA ALA A 46 3.84 -29.27 3.05
C ALA A 46 4.78 -28.56 2.06
N GLN A 47 4.30 -27.52 1.35
CA GLN A 47 5.14 -26.72 0.45
C GLN A 47 6.16 -25.85 1.20
N ILE A 48 5.76 -25.25 2.32
CA ILE A 48 6.65 -24.47 3.18
C ILE A 48 7.77 -25.38 3.74
N ASP A 49 7.41 -26.55 4.23
CA ASP A 49 8.38 -27.49 4.83
C ASP A 49 9.36 -28.03 3.78
N ARG A 50 8.91 -28.27 2.54
CA ARG A 50 9.78 -28.71 1.42
C ARG A 50 10.75 -27.63 0.93
N ARG A 51 10.38 -26.35 1.03
CA ARG A 51 11.25 -25.23 0.61
C ARG A 51 12.23 -24.77 1.70
N GLN A 52 12.05 -25.21 2.95
CA GLN A 52 12.92 -24.85 4.08
C GLN A 52 13.79 -26.02 4.51
N GLY A 53 14.75 -26.38 3.65
CA GLY A 53 15.95 -27.09 4.08
C GLY A 53 16.69 -26.28 5.15
N GLU A 54 16.92 -26.91 6.30
CA GLU A 54 17.98 -26.63 7.30
C GLU A 54 18.13 -25.25 7.99
N ARG A 55 17.26 -24.25 7.82
CA ARG A 55 17.37 -23.01 8.63
C ARG A 55 16.73 -23.18 10.03
N LYS A 56 17.56 -23.39 11.07
CA LYS A 56 17.18 -23.44 12.50
C LYS A 56 16.86 -22.04 13.06
N GLY A 57 15.84 -21.92 13.92
CA GLY A 57 15.57 -20.72 14.75
C GLY A 57 14.13 -20.15 14.69
N LEU A 58 13.87 -19.10 15.49
CA LEU A 58 12.57 -18.38 15.70
C LEU A 58 11.73 -18.13 14.43
N HIS A 59 12.37 -18.06 13.27
CA HIS A 59 11.72 -17.95 11.96
C HIS A 59 10.78 -19.13 11.65
N ARG A 60 11.08 -20.36 12.11
CA ARG A 60 10.17 -21.53 11.99
C ARG A 60 8.84 -21.32 12.73
N LEU A 61 8.86 -20.67 13.90
CA LEU A 61 7.65 -20.40 14.69
C LEU A 61 6.79 -19.29 14.07
N ALA A 62 7.43 -18.26 13.48
CA ALA A 62 6.73 -17.19 12.78
C ALA A 62 6.03 -17.69 11.50
N VAL A 63 6.70 -18.56 10.73
CA VAL A 63 6.16 -19.10 9.47
C VAL A 63 5.06 -20.14 9.70
N ARG A 64 5.10 -20.95 10.77
CA ARG A 64 3.96 -21.83 11.14
C ARG A 64 2.67 -21.06 11.40
N GLY A 65 2.75 -19.79 11.84
CA GLY A 65 1.59 -18.90 11.97
C GLY A 65 0.98 -18.49 10.62
N THR A 66 1.79 -18.36 9.56
CA THR A 66 1.34 -17.87 8.24
C THR A 66 0.49 -18.87 7.46
N GLY A 67 0.60 -20.18 7.72
CA GLY A 67 -0.27 -21.19 7.11
C GLY A 67 -1.74 -21.10 7.52
N ARG A 68 -2.06 -20.35 8.60
CA ARG A 68 -3.43 -20.25 9.15
C ARG A 68 -4.38 -19.40 8.30
N ALA A 69 -3.88 -18.65 7.32
CA ALA A 69 -4.70 -17.85 6.39
C ALA A 69 -5.30 -18.69 5.25
N ALA A 70 -4.66 -19.81 4.89
CA ALA A 70 -5.09 -20.65 3.77
C ALA A 70 -6.47 -21.29 4.01
N PHE A 71 -6.75 -21.73 5.25
CA PHE A 71 -8.03 -22.33 5.63
C PHE A 71 -9.21 -21.39 5.43
N PRO A 72 -9.28 -20.20 6.08
CA PRO A 72 -10.46 -19.35 5.99
C PRO A 72 -10.67 -18.77 4.59
N LEU A 73 -9.59 -18.45 3.85
CA LEU A 73 -9.71 -17.94 2.47
C LEU A 73 -10.34 -18.99 1.54
N THR A 74 -9.87 -20.23 1.60
CA THR A 74 -10.39 -21.29 0.73
C THR A 74 -11.79 -21.77 1.16
N ALA A 75 -12.06 -21.83 2.46
CA ALA A 75 -13.41 -22.09 2.97
C ALA A 75 -14.40 -20.99 2.55
N PHE A 76 -14.00 -19.72 2.62
CA PHE A 76 -14.82 -18.58 2.19
C PHE A 76 -15.19 -18.64 0.71
N VAL A 77 -14.22 -18.93 -0.17
CA VAL A 77 -14.48 -19.08 -1.62
C VAL A 77 -15.48 -20.20 -1.89
N VAL A 78 -15.34 -21.34 -1.21
CA VAL A 78 -16.27 -22.47 -1.36
C VAL A 78 -17.67 -22.14 -0.84
N VAL A 79 -17.77 -21.38 0.25
CA VAL A 79 -19.06 -20.95 0.81
C VAL A 79 -19.77 -19.95 -0.09
N ILE A 80 -19.05 -18.99 -0.69
CA ILE A 80 -19.64 -18.07 -1.68
C ILE A 80 -20.09 -18.84 -2.93
N ALA A 81 -19.26 -19.75 -3.44
CA ALA A 81 -19.60 -20.56 -4.60
C ALA A 81 -20.83 -21.45 -4.31
N GLY A 82 -20.85 -22.13 -3.16
CA GLY A 82 -21.96 -22.98 -2.74
C GLY A 82 -23.25 -22.18 -2.52
N ARG A 83 -23.16 -20.99 -1.93
CA ARG A 83 -24.29 -20.05 -1.81
C ARG A 83 -24.84 -19.66 -3.17
N GLY A 84 -23.98 -19.30 -4.12
CA GLY A 84 -24.39 -18.93 -5.47
C GLY A 84 -25.00 -20.08 -6.28
N ILE A 85 -24.57 -21.32 -6.03
CA ILE A 85 -25.16 -22.51 -6.66
C ILE A 85 -26.53 -22.83 -6.05
N LEU A 86 -26.63 -22.84 -4.71
CA LEU A 86 -27.89 -23.15 -4.01
C LEU A 86 -28.97 -22.09 -4.26
N SER A 87 -28.59 -20.81 -4.36
CA SER A 87 -29.55 -19.75 -4.70
C SER A 87 -30.10 -19.86 -6.12
N ARG A 88 -29.29 -20.36 -7.08
CA ARG A 88 -29.75 -20.68 -8.45
C ARG A 88 -30.68 -21.89 -8.50
N LEU A 89 -30.64 -22.74 -7.48
CA LEU A 89 -31.53 -23.91 -7.32
C LEU A 89 -32.76 -23.58 -6.46
N GLU A 90 -33.01 -22.30 -6.15
CA GLU A 90 -34.11 -21.82 -5.30
C GLU A 90 -34.11 -22.41 -3.88
N ILE A 91 -32.96 -22.91 -3.42
CA ILE A 91 -32.78 -23.43 -2.06
C ILE A 91 -32.42 -22.27 -1.13
N GLN A 92 -33.14 -22.13 -0.01
CA GLN A 92 -32.83 -21.12 1.01
C GLN A 92 -31.40 -21.32 1.55
N THR A 93 -30.64 -20.24 1.73
CA THR A 93 -29.20 -20.29 2.08
C THR A 93 -28.86 -19.70 3.45
N HIS A 94 -29.83 -19.59 4.36
CA HIS A 94 -29.67 -18.87 5.61
C HIS A 94 -28.36 -19.20 6.35
N LEU A 95 -27.97 -20.49 6.48
CA LEU A 95 -26.73 -20.88 7.17
C LEU A 95 -25.49 -20.30 6.50
N LEU A 96 -25.45 -20.29 5.17
CA LEU A 96 -24.32 -19.76 4.42
C LEU A 96 -24.28 -18.22 4.49
N ASP A 97 -25.43 -17.57 4.60
CA ASP A 97 -25.53 -16.12 4.80
C ASP A 97 -24.96 -15.70 6.17
N LEU A 98 -25.10 -16.53 7.22
CA LEU A 98 -24.43 -16.31 8.51
C LEU A 98 -22.94 -16.69 8.49
N LEU A 99 -22.59 -17.77 7.79
CA LEU A 99 -21.22 -18.29 7.77
C LEU A 99 -20.28 -17.42 6.93
N ALA A 100 -20.79 -16.78 5.87
CA ALA A 100 -19.99 -15.98 4.96
C ALA A 100 -19.32 -14.77 5.64
N PRO A 101 -20.01 -13.92 6.44
CA PRO A 101 -19.37 -12.85 7.21
C PRO A 101 -18.31 -13.35 8.20
N LEU A 102 -18.57 -14.47 8.88
CA LEU A 102 -17.63 -15.07 9.83
C LEU A 102 -16.33 -15.51 9.15
N LEU A 103 -16.46 -16.24 8.02
CA LEU A 103 -15.32 -16.71 7.25
C LEU A 103 -14.57 -15.56 6.56
N MET A 104 -15.29 -14.57 6.04
CA MET A 104 -14.72 -13.37 5.44
C MET A 104 -13.86 -12.62 6.46
N SER A 105 -14.38 -12.40 7.66
CA SER A 105 -13.65 -11.70 8.73
C SER A 105 -12.44 -12.48 9.20
N LEU A 106 -12.56 -13.80 9.36
CA LEU A 106 -11.42 -14.65 9.69
C LEU A 106 -10.36 -14.63 8.58
N ALA A 107 -10.78 -14.67 7.31
CA ALA A 107 -9.90 -14.58 6.15
C ALA A 107 -9.21 -13.22 6.09
N LEU A 108 -9.95 -12.13 6.33
CA LEU A 108 -9.45 -10.76 6.32
C LEU A 108 -8.43 -10.53 7.44
N ILE A 109 -8.76 -10.90 8.69
CA ILE A 109 -7.81 -10.80 9.83
C ILE A 109 -6.53 -11.54 9.49
N ARG A 110 -6.63 -12.79 9.01
CA ARG A 110 -5.46 -13.62 8.71
C ARG A 110 -4.64 -13.07 7.55
N LEU A 111 -5.29 -12.53 6.52
CA LEU A 111 -4.64 -11.88 5.39
C LEU A 111 -3.91 -10.62 5.84
N VAL A 112 -4.57 -9.73 6.56
CA VAL A 112 -3.99 -8.49 7.12
C VAL A 112 -2.78 -8.82 7.97
N VAL A 113 -2.90 -9.76 8.91
CA VAL A 113 -1.79 -10.21 9.76
C VAL A 113 -0.64 -10.79 8.94
N TYR A 114 -0.95 -11.65 7.95
CA TYR A 114 0.07 -12.23 7.07
C TYR A 114 0.85 -11.12 6.36
N ILE A 115 0.15 -10.12 5.80
CA ILE A 115 0.80 -9.06 5.06
C ILE A 115 1.59 -8.14 6.01
N LEU A 116 1.04 -7.77 7.17
CA LEU A 116 1.75 -6.99 8.18
C LEU A 116 3.05 -7.67 8.65
N ARG A 117 3.02 -8.98 8.90
CA ARG A 117 4.21 -9.76 9.28
C ARG A 117 5.23 -9.90 8.16
N ARG A 118 4.79 -9.88 6.90
CA ARG A 118 5.68 -9.88 5.74
C ARG A 118 6.30 -8.50 5.52
N ALA A 119 5.55 -7.46 5.84
CA ALA A 119 5.92 -6.08 5.63
C ALA A 119 6.83 -5.51 6.72
N PHE A 120 6.59 -5.86 7.98
CA PHE A 120 7.31 -5.36 9.14
C PHE A 120 8.15 -6.47 9.76
N ALA A 121 9.32 -6.12 10.31
CA ALA A 121 10.13 -7.06 11.07
C ALA A 121 9.31 -7.61 12.25
N PRO A 122 9.36 -8.92 12.56
CA PRO A 122 8.57 -9.50 13.64
C PRO A 122 8.93 -8.87 14.99
N SER A 123 8.08 -7.97 15.50
CA SER A 123 8.24 -7.33 16.81
C SER A 123 7.16 -7.80 17.79
N ALA A 124 7.43 -7.72 19.10
CA ALA A 124 6.45 -8.03 20.13
C ALA A 124 5.21 -7.13 20.03
N ALA A 125 5.41 -5.85 19.70
CA ALA A 125 4.34 -4.90 19.45
C ALA A 125 3.39 -5.37 18.33
N LEU A 126 3.92 -5.88 17.21
CA LEU A 126 3.08 -6.36 16.10
C LEU A 126 2.14 -7.50 16.53
N ARG A 127 2.57 -8.37 17.46
CA ARG A 127 1.72 -9.45 17.99
C ARG A 127 0.63 -8.92 18.90
N ALA A 128 0.90 -7.91 19.71
CA ALA A 128 -0.10 -7.27 20.55
C ALA A 128 -1.18 -6.57 19.70
N TRP A 129 -0.75 -5.82 18.68
CA TRP A 129 -1.65 -5.15 17.73
C TRP A 129 -2.50 -6.14 16.90
N GLU A 130 -1.95 -7.30 16.54
CA GLU A 130 -2.72 -8.39 15.91
C GLU A 130 -3.89 -8.86 16.80
N GLY A 131 -3.65 -9.01 18.10
CA GLY A 131 -4.69 -9.39 19.06
C GLY A 131 -5.79 -8.34 19.14
N VAL A 132 -5.41 -7.07 19.32
CA VAL A 132 -6.36 -5.95 19.39
C VAL A 132 -7.20 -5.85 18.12
N PHE A 133 -6.56 -5.88 16.94
CA PHE A 133 -7.27 -5.82 15.66
C PHE A 133 -8.22 -7.01 15.47
N SER A 134 -7.77 -8.22 15.80
CA SER A 134 -8.63 -9.41 15.73
C SER A 134 -9.85 -9.28 16.64
N THR A 135 -9.66 -8.81 17.88
CA THR A 135 -10.77 -8.60 18.83
C THR A 135 -11.75 -7.53 18.33
N LEU A 136 -11.25 -6.42 17.77
CA LEU A 136 -12.10 -5.38 17.21
C LEU A 136 -12.92 -5.87 16.01
N VAL A 137 -12.30 -6.61 15.08
CA VAL A 137 -13.03 -7.19 13.94
C VAL A 137 -14.10 -8.17 14.43
N TRP A 138 -13.79 -9.03 15.40
CA TRP A 138 -14.79 -9.92 15.99
C TRP A 138 -15.93 -9.18 16.69
N ALA A 139 -15.64 -8.08 17.37
CA ALA A 139 -16.66 -7.22 17.98
C ALA A 139 -17.59 -6.59 16.91
N VAL A 140 -17.02 -6.05 15.82
CA VAL A 140 -17.79 -5.49 14.69
C VAL A 140 -18.66 -6.56 14.03
N VAL A 141 -18.11 -7.76 13.81
CA VAL A 141 -18.86 -8.88 13.24
C VAL A 141 -19.99 -9.31 14.16
N ALA A 142 -19.75 -9.39 15.47
CA ALA A 142 -20.79 -9.69 16.44
C ALA A 142 -21.90 -8.63 16.40
N LEU A 143 -21.56 -7.34 16.39
CA LEU A 143 -22.54 -6.25 16.25
C LEU A 143 -23.32 -6.33 14.94
N HIS A 144 -22.65 -6.68 13.83
CA HIS A 144 -23.30 -6.86 12.53
C HIS A 144 -24.29 -8.03 12.55
N LEU A 145 -23.89 -9.19 13.08
CA LEU A 145 -24.73 -10.38 13.17
C LEU A 145 -25.91 -10.20 14.14
N LEU A 146 -25.74 -9.40 15.19
CA LEU A 146 -26.81 -9.03 16.11
C LEU A 146 -27.73 -7.93 15.54
N GLY A 147 -27.39 -7.34 14.40
CA GLY A 147 -28.13 -6.24 13.78
C GLY A 147 -27.97 -4.90 14.50
N TRP A 148 -27.08 -4.77 15.48
CA TRP A 148 -26.86 -3.57 16.29
C TRP A 148 -25.83 -2.61 15.69
N LEU A 149 -25.10 -3.04 14.65
CA LEU A 149 -24.08 -2.23 14.02
C LEU A 149 -24.60 -0.86 13.54
N PRO A 150 -25.75 -0.74 12.85
CA PRO A 150 -26.23 0.57 12.40
C PRO A 150 -26.53 1.53 13.55
N ASP A 151 -27.14 1.03 14.63
CA ASP A 151 -27.46 1.82 15.82
C ASP A 151 -26.19 2.30 16.53
N VAL A 152 -25.17 1.43 16.65
CA VAL A 152 -23.88 1.80 17.23
C VAL A 152 -23.17 2.85 16.36
N LEU A 153 -23.16 2.69 15.04
CA LEU A 153 -22.56 3.67 14.14
C LEU A 153 -23.27 5.03 14.24
N ALA A 154 -24.60 5.04 14.29
CA ALA A 154 -25.39 6.26 14.48
C ALA A 154 -25.11 6.91 15.85
N ALA A 155 -24.96 6.12 16.91
CA ALA A 155 -24.61 6.61 18.24
C ALA A 155 -23.19 7.20 18.29
N LEU A 156 -22.23 6.64 17.56
CA LEU A 156 -20.87 7.15 17.43
C LEU A 156 -20.79 8.40 16.53
N ASP A 157 -21.68 8.52 15.56
CA ASP A 157 -21.75 9.70 14.69
C ASP A 157 -22.51 10.87 15.32
N GLY A 158 -23.41 10.60 16.27
CA GLY A 158 -24.23 11.61 16.93
C GLY A 158 -23.42 12.75 17.57
N PRO A 159 -22.48 12.48 18.51
CA PRO A 159 -21.61 13.49 19.08
C PRO A 159 -20.62 13.97 18.03
N SER A 160 -20.87 15.15 17.45
CA SER A 160 -20.02 15.74 16.43
C SER A 160 -19.71 17.21 16.70
N VAL A 161 -18.47 17.60 16.43
CA VAL A 161 -18.01 19.00 16.41
C VAL A 161 -17.71 19.39 14.97
N THR A 162 -18.15 20.56 14.54
CA THR A 162 -17.84 21.09 13.21
C THR A 162 -16.56 21.92 13.26
N LEU A 163 -15.63 21.64 12.35
CA LEU A 163 -14.39 22.41 12.15
C LEU A 163 -14.33 22.87 10.69
N GLY A 164 -14.70 24.14 10.44
CA GLY A 164 -14.93 24.61 9.07
C GLY A 164 -16.09 23.83 8.44
N ASP A 165 -15.85 23.22 7.28
CA ASP A 165 -16.82 22.34 6.59
C ASP A 165 -16.77 20.88 7.05
N ALA A 166 -15.77 20.49 7.85
CA ALA A 166 -15.59 19.11 8.28
C ALA A 166 -16.39 18.81 9.56
N ARG A 167 -17.24 17.78 9.51
CA ARG A 167 -17.93 17.24 10.70
C ARG A 167 -17.09 16.17 11.36
N ILE A 168 -16.53 16.49 12.53
CA ILE A 168 -15.68 15.60 13.32
C ILE A 168 -16.55 14.92 14.39
N SER A 169 -16.97 13.68 14.12
CA SER A 169 -17.63 12.80 15.08
C SER A 169 -16.64 11.78 15.65
N ILE A 170 -17.07 11.01 16.66
CA ILE A 170 -16.27 9.90 17.19
C ILE A 170 -16.05 8.86 16.08
N LEU A 171 -17.09 8.59 15.29
CA LEU A 171 -17.01 7.71 14.13
C LEU A 171 -15.96 8.22 13.13
N SER A 172 -16.06 9.48 12.72
CA SER A 172 -15.15 10.04 11.71
C SER A 172 -13.70 10.12 12.20
N THR A 173 -13.49 10.31 13.51
CA THR A 173 -12.16 10.21 14.15
C THR A 173 -11.61 8.78 14.08
N LEU A 174 -12.43 7.76 14.35
CA LEU A 174 -12.01 6.36 14.26
C LEU A 174 -11.69 5.96 12.82
N GLU A 175 -12.51 6.42 11.87
CA GLU A 175 -12.26 6.27 10.43
C GLU A 175 -10.95 6.94 10.02
N LEU A 176 -10.65 8.14 10.52
CA LEU A 176 -9.39 8.83 10.26
C LEU A 176 -8.19 8.04 10.77
N ILE A 177 -8.24 7.56 12.01
CA ILE A 177 -7.15 6.75 12.60
C ILE A 177 -6.92 5.50 11.77
N LEU A 178 -8.00 4.81 11.36
CA LEU A 178 -7.92 3.62 10.52
C LEU A 178 -7.35 3.94 9.14
N ALA A 179 -7.84 5.01 8.49
CA ALA A 179 -7.37 5.45 7.18
C ALA A 179 -5.88 5.81 7.23
N VAL A 180 -5.46 6.62 8.22
CA VAL A 180 -4.04 6.95 8.44
C VAL A 180 -3.22 5.68 8.61
N ALA A 181 -3.64 4.76 9.48
CA ALA A 181 -2.91 3.51 9.69
C ALA A 181 -2.74 2.73 8.37
N VAL A 182 -3.83 2.52 7.62
CA VAL A 182 -3.83 1.79 6.35
C VAL A 182 -2.94 2.47 5.31
N PHE A 183 -3.12 3.77 5.05
CA PHE A 183 -2.35 4.48 4.04
C PHE A 183 -0.87 4.60 4.40
N MET A 184 -0.53 4.78 5.68
CA MET A 184 0.86 4.80 6.15
C MET A 184 1.53 3.43 6.00
N ILE A 185 0.80 2.34 6.23
CA ILE A 185 1.27 0.99 5.98
C ILE A 185 1.54 0.79 4.48
N LEU A 186 0.60 1.17 3.61
CA LEU A 186 0.75 1.08 2.17
C LEU A 186 1.93 1.90 1.64
N ALA A 187 2.06 3.15 2.09
CA ALA A 187 3.21 4.01 1.77
C ALA A 187 4.53 3.37 2.19
N GLY A 188 4.58 2.77 3.38
CA GLY A 188 5.75 2.02 3.84
C GLY A 188 6.09 0.81 2.96
N TRP A 189 5.09 0.14 2.37
CA TRP A 189 5.32 -1.00 1.48
C TRP A 189 5.88 -0.54 0.14
N VAL A 190 5.25 0.46 -0.47
CA VAL A 190 5.70 1.04 -1.73
C VAL A 190 7.10 1.62 -1.57
N SER A 191 7.36 2.30 -0.45
CA SER A 191 8.67 2.84 -0.13
C SER A 191 9.74 1.75 -0.01
N ARG A 192 9.48 0.67 0.75
CA ARG A 192 10.42 -0.45 0.86
C ARG A 192 10.65 -1.15 -0.47
N TYR A 193 9.62 -1.24 -1.31
CA TYR A 193 9.75 -1.79 -2.65
C TYR A 193 10.68 -0.93 -3.52
N ILE A 194 10.51 0.40 -3.50
CA ILE A 194 11.40 1.34 -4.19
C ILE A 194 12.83 1.22 -3.66
N GLU A 195 13.01 1.19 -2.34
CA GLU A 195 14.33 1.04 -1.69
C GLU A 195 15.02 -0.26 -2.10
N HIS A 196 14.30 -1.38 -2.10
CA HIS A 196 14.84 -2.66 -2.55
C HIS A 196 15.20 -2.65 -4.04
N ARG A 197 14.35 -2.04 -4.88
CA ARG A 197 14.61 -1.94 -6.32
C ARG A 197 15.79 -1.03 -6.65
N ALA A 198 15.93 0.08 -5.92
CA ALA A 198 17.00 1.06 -6.07
C ALA A 198 18.34 0.50 -5.60
N SER A 199 18.38 -0.14 -4.43
CA SER A 199 19.60 -0.74 -3.86
C SER A 199 20.23 -1.79 -4.78
N ARG A 200 19.40 -2.57 -5.47
CA ARG A 200 19.81 -3.59 -6.45
C ARG A 200 20.20 -3.05 -7.83
N SER A 201 20.04 -1.76 -8.08
CA SER A 201 20.44 -1.17 -9.36
C SER A 201 21.96 -0.97 -9.40
N GLU A 202 22.61 -1.52 -10.42
CA GLU A 202 24.05 -1.30 -10.68
C GLU A 202 24.32 0.08 -11.28
N TYR A 203 23.32 0.66 -11.95
CA TYR A 203 23.42 1.97 -12.61
C TYR A 203 23.30 3.16 -11.66
N LEU A 204 22.88 2.95 -10.41
CA LEU A 204 22.71 4.03 -9.43
C LEU A 204 23.95 4.13 -8.55
N SER A 205 24.51 5.34 -8.43
CA SER A 205 25.54 5.62 -7.43
C SER A 205 25.00 5.45 -6.01
N SER A 206 25.89 5.19 -5.05
CA SER A 206 25.51 5.01 -3.63
C SER A 206 24.69 6.19 -3.09
N SER A 207 25.09 7.42 -3.42
CA SER A 207 24.38 8.64 -3.03
C SER A 207 22.98 8.73 -3.64
N MET A 208 22.81 8.31 -4.91
CA MET A 208 21.50 8.30 -5.57
C MET A 208 20.55 7.27 -4.95
N LYS A 209 21.06 6.10 -4.56
CA LYS A 209 20.27 5.07 -3.87
C LYS A 209 19.71 5.60 -2.55
N VAL A 210 20.54 6.27 -1.76
CA VAL A 210 20.13 6.88 -0.48
C VAL A 210 19.14 8.02 -0.72
N GLY A 211 19.43 8.91 -1.68
CA GLY A 211 18.58 10.05 -2.03
C GLY A 211 17.18 9.60 -2.47
N LEU A 212 17.11 8.67 -3.44
CA LEU A 212 15.84 8.15 -3.95
C LEU A 212 15.01 7.47 -2.85
N SER A 213 15.64 6.68 -1.97
CA SER A 213 14.95 6.05 -0.84
C SER A 213 14.35 7.09 0.10
N LYS A 214 15.12 8.12 0.50
CA LYS A 214 14.66 9.17 1.42
C LYS A 214 13.57 10.05 0.81
N ILE A 215 13.76 10.51 -0.42
CA ILE A 215 12.78 11.37 -1.12
C ILE A 215 11.48 10.61 -1.31
N SER A 216 11.54 9.35 -1.79
CA SER A 216 10.34 8.53 -1.99
C SER A 216 9.60 8.30 -0.69
N LYS A 217 10.32 8.08 0.44
CA LYS A 217 9.71 7.98 1.77
C LYS A 217 8.90 9.23 2.09
N VAL A 218 9.54 10.40 2.07
CA VAL A 218 8.87 11.67 2.42
C VAL A 218 7.64 11.88 1.55
N VAL A 219 7.78 11.78 0.23
CA VAL A 219 6.68 12.00 -0.72
C VAL A 219 5.52 11.03 -0.48
N LEU A 220 5.79 9.73 -0.36
CA LEU A 220 4.74 8.73 -0.16
C LEU A 220 4.01 8.89 1.16
N TYR A 221 4.74 9.19 2.25
CA TYR A 221 4.12 9.42 3.56
C TYR A 221 3.28 10.70 3.59
N THR A 222 3.74 11.77 2.93
CA THR A 222 2.95 13.00 2.77
C THR A 222 1.67 12.73 1.97
N ILE A 223 1.76 12.04 0.83
CA ILE A 223 0.58 11.70 0.02
C ILE A 223 -0.39 10.81 0.83
N ALA A 224 0.12 9.80 1.54
CA ALA A 224 -0.71 8.94 2.39
C ALA A 224 -1.47 9.73 3.47
N ALA A 225 -0.81 10.70 4.12
CA ALA A 225 -1.45 11.55 5.10
C ALA A 225 -2.55 12.43 4.48
N LEU A 226 -2.28 13.02 3.31
CA LEU A 226 -3.27 13.83 2.60
C LEU A 226 -4.50 13.01 2.19
N ILE A 227 -4.29 11.81 1.62
CA ILE A 227 -5.40 10.91 1.26
C ILE A 227 -6.21 10.53 2.50
N ALA A 228 -5.55 10.20 3.61
CA ALA A 228 -6.24 9.84 4.85
C ALA A 228 -7.11 11.00 5.39
N LEU A 229 -6.60 12.23 5.38
CA LEU A 229 -7.40 13.41 5.77
C LEU A 229 -8.61 13.59 4.84
N ASN A 230 -8.42 13.45 3.53
CA ASN A 230 -9.49 13.58 2.55
C ASN A 230 -10.60 12.54 2.72
N THR A 231 -10.27 11.30 3.14
CA THR A 231 -11.29 10.25 3.34
C THR A 231 -12.34 10.60 4.39
N VAL A 232 -12.04 11.52 5.31
CA VAL A 232 -12.95 11.96 6.38
C VAL A 232 -13.56 13.33 6.07
N GLY A 233 -13.41 13.80 4.82
CA GLY A 233 -14.00 15.07 4.36
C GLY A 233 -13.28 16.30 4.89
N ILE A 234 -12.03 16.18 5.36
CA ILE A 234 -11.22 17.34 5.72
C ILE A 234 -10.79 18.04 4.43
N ASP A 235 -11.14 19.33 4.32
CA ASP A 235 -10.76 20.15 3.18
C ASP A 235 -9.24 20.34 3.13
N LEU A 236 -8.65 19.94 2.00
CA LEU A 236 -7.22 20.06 1.75
C LEU A 236 -6.86 21.34 1.02
N THR A 237 -7.82 22.21 0.67
CA THR A 237 -7.60 23.40 -0.15
C THR A 237 -6.46 24.27 0.40
N ALA A 238 -6.44 24.51 1.71
CA ALA A 238 -5.34 25.26 2.35
C ALA A 238 -3.98 24.56 2.13
N LEU A 239 -3.91 23.25 2.35
CA LEU A 239 -2.69 22.45 2.12
C LEU A 239 -2.29 22.41 0.65
N THR A 240 -3.24 22.42 -0.28
CA THR A 240 -2.98 22.48 -1.73
C THR A 240 -2.42 23.85 -2.12
N VAL A 241 -2.92 24.94 -1.54
CA VAL A 241 -2.37 26.30 -1.77
C VAL A 241 -0.93 26.39 -1.23
N PHE A 242 -0.70 25.96 0.01
CA PHE A 242 0.66 25.92 0.59
C PHE A 242 1.58 24.97 -0.18
N GLY A 243 1.07 23.80 -0.58
CA GLY A 243 1.78 22.83 -1.40
C GLY A 243 2.13 23.37 -2.78
N GLY A 244 1.24 24.17 -3.37
CA GLY A 244 1.49 24.91 -4.61
C GLY A 244 2.62 25.92 -4.44
N ALA A 245 2.57 26.74 -3.40
CA ALA A 245 3.64 27.71 -3.09
C ALA A 245 4.99 27.03 -2.83
N LEU A 246 5.01 25.94 -2.06
CA LEU A 246 6.18 25.09 -1.85
C LEU A 246 6.70 24.50 -3.17
N GLY A 247 5.79 24.02 -4.03
CA GLY A 247 6.11 23.48 -5.34
C GLY A 247 6.77 24.51 -6.25
N VAL A 248 6.26 25.74 -6.28
CA VAL A 248 6.87 26.86 -7.01
C VAL A 248 8.27 27.19 -6.46
N GLY A 249 8.40 27.28 -5.13
CA GLY A 249 9.70 27.54 -4.49
C GLY A 249 10.75 26.47 -4.78
N LEU A 250 10.36 25.19 -4.71
CA LEU A 250 11.20 24.07 -5.11
C LEU A 250 11.53 24.12 -6.61
N GLY A 251 10.56 24.49 -7.45
CA GLY A 251 10.75 24.68 -8.89
C GLY A 251 11.83 25.71 -9.21
N PHE A 252 11.79 26.88 -8.56
CA PHE A 252 12.86 27.89 -8.67
C PHE A 252 14.21 27.36 -8.16
N GLY A 253 14.23 26.60 -7.06
CA GLY A 253 15.45 25.98 -6.55
C GLY A 253 16.08 24.96 -7.51
N PHE A 254 15.25 24.20 -8.24
CA PHE A 254 15.70 23.20 -9.23
C PHE A 254 15.90 23.77 -10.64
N GLN A 255 15.50 25.01 -10.89
CA GLN A 255 15.48 25.62 -12.22
C GLN A 255 16.82 25.48 -12.96
N ARG A 256 17.95 25.82 -12.31
CA ARG A 256 19.29 25.71 -12.92
C ARG A 256 19.66 24.28 -13.29
N ILE A 257 19.29 23.30 -12.47
CA ILE A 257 19.58 21.88 -12.76
C ILE A 257 18.78 21.41 -13.97
N ALA A 258 17.50 21.77 -14.03
CA ALA A 258 16.64 21.47 -15.16
C ALA A 258 17.13 22.17 -16.44
N SER A 259 17.47 23.46 -16.35
CA SER A 259 18.02 24.25 -17.46
C SER A 259 19.29 23.59 -18.04
N ASN A 260 20.23 23.18 -17.20
CA ASN A 260 21.45 22.49 -17.64
C ASN A 260 21.16 21.13 -18.30
N PHE A 261 20.18 20.39 -17.80
CA PHE A 261 19.82 19.09 -18.37
C PHE A 261 19.12 19.22 -19.72
N ILE A 262 18.14 20.14 -19.82
CA ILE A 262 17.46 20.47 -21.08
C ILE A 262 18.47 20.98 -22.10
N SER A 263 19.37 21.88 -21.68
CA SER A 263 20.42 22.41 -22.55
C SER A 263 21.35 21.31 -23.06
N GLY A 264 21.73 20.36 -22.20
CA GLY A 264 22.52 19.20 -22.62
C GLY A 264 21.83 18.35 -23.69
N PHE A 265 20.53 18.11 -23.53
CA PHE A 265 19.75 17.38 -24.53
C PHE A 265 19.66 18.13 -25.87
N ILE A 266 19.40 19.44 -25.83
CA ILE A 266 19.34 20.29 -27.04
C ILE A 266 20.68 20.22 -27.79
N LEU A 267 21.80 20.42 -27.10
CA LEU A 267 23.14 20.37 -27.71
C LEU A 267 23.44 19.01 -28.37
N LEU A 268 22.99 17.91 -27.76
CA LEU A 268 23.17 16.56 -28.32
C LEU A 268 22.29 16.32 -29.56
N PHE A 269 21.05 16.81 -29.55
CA PHE A 269 20.11 16.66 -30.65
C PHE A 269 20.47 17.55 -31.85
N ASP A 270 20.73 18.83 -31.61
CA ASP A 270 21.04 19.81 -32.64
C ASP A 270 22.48 19.65 -33.18
N ARG A 271 23.33 18.90 -32.46
CA ARG A 271 24.75 18.70 -32.75
C ARG A 271 25.52 20.02 -32.92
N SER A 272 25.10 21.06 -32.19
CA SER A 272 25.67 22.41 -32.27
C SER A 272 27.15 22.46 -31.89
N ILE A 273 27.58 21.53 -31.02
CA ILE A 273 28.95 21.36 -30.54
C ILE A 273 29.25 19.86 -30.42
N LYS A 274 30.39 19.40 -30.91
CA LYS A 274 30.81 17.99 -30.90
C LYS A 274 32.14 17.80 -30.17
N PRO A 275 32.41 16.60 -29.60
CA PRO A 275 33.75 16.27 -29.12
C PRO A 275 34.78 16.41 -30.25
N GLY A 276 35.85 17.16 -29.99
CA GLY A 276 36.87 17.54 -30.96
C GLY A 276 36.78 18.99 -31.44
N ASP A 277 35.62 19.63 -31.32
CA ASP A 277 35.44 21.03 -31.72
C ASP A 277 36.29 21.97 -30.87
N VAL A 278 36.79 23.04 -31.49
CA VAL A 278 37.50 24.13 -30.81
C VAL A 278 36.50 25.24 -30.56
N ILE A 279 36.26 25.55 -29.29
CA ILE A 279 35.24 26.54 -28.93
C ILE A 279 35.80 27.65 -28.04
N THR A 280 35.19 28.84 -28.17
CA THR A 280 35.33 29.95 -27.24
C THR A 280 33.99 30.21 -26.57
N VAL A 281 33.95 30.18 -25.23
CA VAL A 281 32.75 30.46 -24.42
C VAL A 281 33.11 31.45 -23.32
N GLY A 282 32.65 32.69 -23.45
CA GLY A 282 33.12 33.80 -22.62
C GLY A 282 34.64 33.99 -22.78
N GLU A 283 35.40 33.89 -21.68
CA GLU A 283 36.87 34.02 -21.69
C GLU A 283 37.60 32.68 -21.85
N ARG A 284 36.87 31.55 -21.97
CA ARG A 284 37.45 30.22 -22.01
C ARG A 284 37.58 29.75 -23.45
N PHE A 285 38.78 29.33 -23.84
CA PHE A 285 39.09 28.77 -25.15
C PHE A 285 39.69 27.37 -25.00
N GLY A 286 39.22 26.42 -25.80
CA GLY A 286 39.79 25.07 -25.79
C GLY A 286 39.03 24.05 -26.63
N TRP A 287 39.46 22.80 -26.52
CA TRP A 287 38.86 21.67 -27.23
C TRP A 287 37.80 20.99 -26.39
N VAL A 288 36.67 20.65 -27.01
CA VAL A 288 35.61 19.87 -26.38
C VAL A 288 36.05 18.42 -26.26
N VAL A 289 36.26 17.95 -25.04
CA VAL A 289 36.72 16.58 -24.76
C VAL A 289 35.53 15.62 -24.64
N ALA A 290 34.51 16.03 -23.89
CA ALA A 290 33.35 15.20 -23.61
C ALA A 290 32.09 16.03 -23.38
N LEU A 291 30.96 15.47 -23.78
CA LEU A 291 29.62 16.00 -23.52
C LEU A 291 28.96 15.13 -22.44
N HIS A 292 28.54 15.75 -21.34
CA HIS A 292 27.73 15.08 -20.31
C HIS A 292 26.35 15.72 -20.20
N ALA A 293 25.45 15.04 -19.50
CA ALA A 293 24.05 15.47 -19.40
C ALA A 293 23.85 16.88 -18.80
N ARG A 294 24.79 17.39 -17.99
CA ARG A 294 24.65 18.69 -17.29
C ARG A 294 25.81 19.66 -17.48
N TYR A 295 26.91 19.22 -18.10
CA TYR A 295 28.09 20.03 -18.38
C TYR A 295 28.87 19.42 -19.55
N ILE A 296 29.74 20.22 -20.16
CA ILE A 296 30.76 19.76 -21.08
C ILE A 296 32.15 19.88 -20.45
N VAL A 297 33.10 19.10 -20.94
CA VAL A 297 34.50 19.19 -20.55
C VAL A 297 35.25 19.89 -21.68
N VAL A 298 35.83 21.06 -21.38
CA VAL A 298 36.69 21.80 -22.32
C VAL A 298 38.11 21.77 -21.78
N ARG A 299 39.07 21.35 -22.60
CA ARG A 299 40.48 21.35 -22.25
C ARG A 299 41.20 22.49 -22.94
N ASP A 300 41.93 23.29 -22.18
CA ASP A 300 42.73 24.39 -22.73
C ASP A 300 44.08 23.90 -23.30
N ARG A 301 44.94 24.85 -23.71
CA ARG A 301 46.28 24.57 -24.25
C ARG A 301 47.26 24.05 -23.19
N ASP A 302 47.03 24.37 -21.92
CA ASP A 302 47.85 23.95 -20.79
C ASP A 302 47.43 22.58 -20.24
N GLY A 303 46.39 21.98 -20.83
CA GLY A 303 45.86 20.67 -20.47
C GLY A 303 44.86 20.69 -19.31
N VAL A 304 44.44 21.88 -18.84
CA VAL A 304 43.48 22.02 -17.75
C VAL A 304 42.07 21.75 -18.26
N GLU A 305 41.38 20.80 -17.63
CA GLU A 305 39.99 20.48 -17.93
C GLU A 305 39.04 21.36 -17.12
N THR A 306 38.27 22.17 -17.84
CA THR A 306 37.25 23.04 -17.27
C THR A 306 35.85 22.48 -17.56
N LEU A 307 35.08 22.33 -16.49
CA LEU A 307 33.68 21.92 -16.55
C LEU A 307 32.80 23.15 -16.83
N ILE A 308 32.17 23.19 -18.00
CA ILE A 308 31.27 24.29 -18.38
C ILE A 308 29.82 23.79 -18.32
N PRO A 309 28.94 24.42 -17.52
CA PRO A 309 27.52 24.07 -17.50
C PRO A 309 26.88 24.21 -18.88
N ASN A 310 26.02 23.26 -19.25
CA ASN A 310 25.39 23.25 -20.59
C ASN A 310 24.52 24.50 -20.83
N GLU A 311 23.91 25.03 -19.79
CA GLU A 311 23.11 26.27 -19.86
C GLU A 311 23.92 27.45 -20.41
N ASN A 312 25.21 27.55 -20.09
CA ASN A 312 26.06 28.64 -20.59
C ASN A 312 26.23 28.58 -22.11
N LEU A 313 26.27 27.38 -22.69
CA LEU A 313 26.48 27.19 -24.13
C LEU A 313 25.26 27.59 -24.98
N ILE A 314 24.08 27.65 -24.36
CA ILE A 314 22.83 28.06 -25.02
C ILE A 314 22.52 29.52 -24.75
N THR A 315 22.87 30.02 -23.56
CA THR A 315 22.51 31.38 -23.12
C THR A 315 23.55 32.44 -23.42
N THR A 316 24.79 32.05 -23.77
CA THR A 316 25.87 32.98 -24.13
C THR A 316 26.42 32.66 -25.52
N ASP A 317 27.05 33.65 -26.15
CA ASP A 317 27.64 33.47 -27.47
C ASP A 317 28.80 32.47 -27.43
N VAL A 318 28.76 31.50 -28.34
CA VAL A 318 29.81 30.49 -28.51
C VAL A 318 30.37 30.58 -29.92
N ILE A 319 31.69 30.73 -30.02
CA ILE A 319 32.40 30.68 -31.30
C ILE A 319 32.94 29.25 -31.47
N ASN A 320 32.59 28.59 -32.57
CA ASN A 320 33.10 27.28 -32.96
C ASN A 320 34.00 27.44 -34.20
N TRP A 321 35.25 27.01 -34.12
CA TRP A 321 36.31 27.25 -35.12
C TRP A 321 36.52 26.08 -36.08
#